data_AF-A0A967UMI8-F1
#
_entry.id   AF-A0A967UMI8-F1
#
_cell.length_a   1.000
_cell.length_b   1.000
_cell.length_c   1.000
_cell.angle_alpha   90.00
_cell.angle_beta   90.00
_cell.angle_gamma   90.00
#
_symmetry.space_group_name_H-M   'P 1'
#
loop_
_entity.id
_entity.type
_entity.pdbx_description
1 polymer ?
#
loop_
_entity_poly.entity_id
_entity_poly.type
_entity_poly.pdbx_seq_one_letter_code
_entity_poly.pdbx_strand_id
1 'polypeptide(L)'
;SAIQVTLGVKDAGKLTQPEAGHFAKAGVDAGRKLVELRLDDVSEYTVGQEIAADVLEQGERVDVTAVSRGKGFAGVMKRHG
;
A
#
# COMPACT_ATOMS: atom_id res chain seq x y z
N SER A 1 -4.30 15.78 -5.49
CA SER A 1 -4.80 14.58 -6.20
C SER A 1 -4.27 13.32 -5.51
N ALA A 2 -4.59 12.11 -5.98
CA ALA A 2 -4.04 10.88 -5.40
C ALA A 2 -3.94 9.75 -6.43
N ILE A 3 -3.03 8.81 -6.19
CA ILE A 3 -2.94 7.54 -6.90
C ILE A 3 -3.25 6.39 -5.95
N GLN A 4 -3.80 5.30 -6.49
CA GLN A 4 -3.98 4.05 -5.75
C GLN A 4 -2.93 3.05 -6.20
N VAL A 5 -2.22 2.44 -5.25
CA VAL A 5 -1.12 1.51 -5.49
C VAL A 5 -1.43 0.17 -4.83
N THR A 6 -1.04 -0.92 -5.48
CA THR A 6 -1.10 -2.26 -4.90
C THR A 6 0.30 -2.82 -4.65
N LEU A 7 0.43 -3.70 -3.65
CA LEU A 7 1.70 -4.34 -3.30
C LEU A 7 1.55 -5.79 -2.89
N GLY A 8 2.61 -6.56 -3.16
CA GLY A 8 2.64 -8.02 -2.95
C GLY A 8 1.77 -8.77 -3.96
N VAL A 9 1.56 -10.07 -3.72
CA VAL A 9 0.76 -10.95 -4.59
C VAL A 9 -0.36 -11.62 -3.78
N LYS A 10 -1.59 -11.56 -4.30
CA LYS A 10 -2.78 -12.26 -3.80
C LYS A 10 -3.24 -13.28 -4.84
N ASP A 11 -3.47 -14.50 -4.38
CA ASP A 11 -3.95 -15.60 -5.22
C ASP A 11 -5.33 -15.27 -5.82
N ALA A 12 -5.50 -15.54 -7.11
CA ALA A 12 -6.73 -15.24 -7.84
C ALA A 12 -7.97 -15.96 -7.27
N GLY A 13 -7.80 -17.18 -6.75
CA GLY A 13 -8.89 -17.93 -6.10
C GLY A 13 -9.35 -17.33 -4.78
N LYS A 14 -8.62 -16.34 -4.24
CA LYS A 14 -8.97 -15.60 -3.01
C LYS A 14 -9.53 -14.20 -3.31
N LEU A 15 -9.73 -13.85 -4.57
CA LEU A 15 -10.33 -12.59 -4.97
C LEU A 15 -11.84 -12.72 -5.00
N THR A 16 -12.52 -11.72 -4.46
CA THR A 16 -13.93 -11.50 -4.74
C THR A 16 -14.09 -10.95 -6.16
N GLN A 17 -15.26 -11.15 -6.77
CA GLN A 17 -15.52 -10.67 -8.13
C GLN A 17 -15.29 -9.15 -8.31
N PRO A 18 -15.68 -8.27 -7.37
CA PRO A 18 -15.39 -6.84 -7.47
C PRO A 18 -13.89 -6.53 -7.44
N GLU A 19 -13.12 -7.20 -6.57
CA GLU A 19 -11.66 -7.03 -6.51
C GLU A 19 -11.02 -7.45 -7.84
N ALA A 20 -11.39 -8.62 -8.36
CA ALA A 20 -10.88 -9.13 -9.63
C ALA A 20 -11.16 -8.16 -10.80
N GLY A 21 -12.40 -7.64 -10.88
CA GLY A 21 -12.76 -6.66 -11.90
C GLY A 21 -12.00 -5.34 -11.79
N HIS A 22 -11.74 -4.87 -10.56
CA HIS A 22 -10.97 -3.65 -10.32
C HIS A 22 -9.52 -3.78 -10.79
N PHE A 23 -8.83 -4.87 -10.41
CA PHE A 23 -7.47 -5.15 -10.88
C PHE A 23 -7.40 -5.38 -12.39
N ALA A 24 -8.37 -6.12 -12.95
CA ALA A 24 -8.44 -6.36 -14.39
C ALA A 24 -8.63 -5.06 -15.21
N LYS A 25 -9.42 -4.10 -14.71
CA LYS A 25 -9.58 -2.79 -15.36
C LYS A 25 -8.28 -1.99 -15.39
N ALA A 26 -7.44 -2.12 -14.37
CA ALA A 26 -6.13 -1.48 -14.30
C ALA A 26 -5.04 -2.27 -15.05
N GLY A 27 -5.30 -3.52 -15.45
CA GLY A 27 -4.36 -4.37 -16.16
C GLY A 27 -3.17 -4.84 -15.31
N VAL A 28 -3.35 -4.92 -13.99
CA VAL A 28 -2.28 -5.31 -13.03
C VAL A 28 -2.64 -6.59 -12.27
N ASP A 29 -1.61 -7.28 -11.80
CA ASP A 29 -1.79 -8.40 -10.87
C ASP A 29 -2.39 -7.94 -9.54
N ALA A 30 -3.19 -8.81 -8.93
CA ALA A 30 -3.83 -8.50 -7.67
C ALA A 30 -2.83 -8.53 -6.51
N GLY A 31 -2.67 -7.39 -5.83
CA GLY A 31 -1.86 -7.32 -4.63
C GLY A 31 -2.62 -7.64 -3.34
N ARG A 32 -1.86 -7.76 -2.25
CA ARG A 32 -2.43 -8.07 -0.91
C ARG A 32 -3.07 -6.86 -0.25
N LYS A 33 -2.69 -5.67 -0.69
CA LYS A 33 -3.14 -4.40 -0.13
C LYS A 33 -3.30 -3.37 -1.23
N LEU A 34 -4.29 -2.51 -1.07
CA LEU A 34 -4.43 -1.27 -1.81
C LEU A 34 -4.18 -0.12 -0.84
N VAL A 35 -3.38 0.85 -1.26
CA VAL A 35 -3.10 2.07 -0.50
C VAL A 35 -3.25 3.27 -1.41
N GLU A 36 -3.57 4.42 -0.84
CA GLU A 36 -3.63 5.68 -1.57
C GLU A 36 -2.47 6.57 -1.15
N LEU A 37 -1.78 7.12 -2.14
CA LEU A 37 -0.72 8.10 -1.96
C LEU A 37 -1.21 9.44 -2.48
N ARG A 38 -1.29 10.43 -1.59
CA ARG A 38 -1.68 11.80 -1.95
C ARG A 38 -0.49 12.52 -2.55
N LEU A 39 -0.73 13.18 -3.68
CA LEU A 39 0.28 13.89 -4.46
C LEU A 39 -0.30 15.23 -4.90
N ASP A 40 0.55 16.24 -5.01
CA ASP A 40 0.18 17.55 -5.54
C ASP A 40 -0.18 17.44 -7.02
N ASP A 41 0.61 16.67 -7.78
CA ASP A 41 0.34 16.30 -9.17
C ASP A 41 0.41 14.77 -9.36
N VAL A 42 -0.51 14.25 -10.17
CA VAL A 42 -0.60 12.84 -10.54
C VAL A 42 -0.44 12.62 -12.05
N SER A 43 -0.27 13.70 -12.81
CA SER A 43 -0.19 13.67 -14.28
C SER A 43 1.00 12.85 -14.79
N GLU A 44 2.05 12.72 -13.98
CA GLU A 44 3.25 11.94 -14.28
C GLU A 44 3.06 10.43 -14.12
N TYR A 45 1.93 9.98 -13.54
CA TYR A 45 1.67 8.57 -13.29
C TYR A 45 0.55 8.05 -14.19
N THR A 46 0.72 6.81 -14.66
CA THR A 46 -0.30 6.13 -15.47
C THR A 46 -0.82 4.87 -14.77
N VAL A 47 -2.07 4.50 -15.05
CA VAL A 47 -2.65 3.25 -14.53
C VAL A 47 -1.88 2.07 -15.09
N GLY A 48 -1.48 1.13 -14.22
CA GLY A 48 -0.69 -0.04 -14.59
C GLY A 48 0.82 0.14 -14.49
N GLN A 49 1.28 1.37 -14.21
CA GLN A 49 2.69 1.65 -14.00
C GLN A 49 3.23 0.95 -12.74
N GLU A 50 4.40 0.32 -12.88
CA GLU A 50 5.18 -0.20 -11.76
C GLU A 50 6.05 0.90 -11.14
N ILE A 51 6.08 0.98 -9.82
CA ILE A 51 6.92 1.92 -9.06
C ILE A 51 7.93 1.09 -8.27
N ALA A 52 9.19 1.15 -8.68
CA ALA A 52 10.28 0.44 -8.03
C ALA A 52 10.93 1.27 -6.90
N ALA A 53 11.83 0.64 -6.14
CA ALA A 53 12.48 1.28 -4.99
C ALA A 53 13.64 2.24 -5.39
N ASP A 54 13.96 2.30 -6.68
CA ASP A 54 14.94 3.21 -7.27
C ASP A 54 14.51 4.69 -7.22
N VAL A 55 13.24 4.96 -6.94
CA VAL A 55 12.73 6.30 -6.64
C VAL A 55 13.26 6.89 -5.34
N LEU A 56 13.87 6.07 -4.47
CA LEU A 56 14.44 6.50 -3.20
C LEU A 56 15.96 6.61 -3.33
N GLU A 57 16.52 7.75 -2.89
CA GLU A 57 17.97 7.96 -2.94
C GLU A 57 18.66 7.50 -1.64
N GLN A 58 19.90 7.02 -1.76
CA GLN A 58 20.66 6.60 -0.58
C GLN A 58 20.98 7.80 0.32
N GLY A 59 20.65 7.68 1.61
CA GLY A 59 20.90 8.73 2.61
C GLY A 59 19.75 9.74 2.74
N GLU A 60 18.73 9.62 1.89
CA GLU A 60 17.49 10.35 2.04
C GLU A 60 16.77 9.96 3.35
N ARG A 61 16.16 10.95 4.02
CA ARG A 61 15.35 10.71 5.20
C ARG A 61 13.92 10.48 4.76
N VAL A 62 13.34 9.36 5.14
CA VAL A 62 11.97 8.98 4.80
C VAL A 62 11.11 8.81 6.04
N ASP A 63 9.85 9.21 5.93
CA ASP A 63 8.85 8.97 6.96
C ASP A 63 8.17 7.61 6.74
N VAL A 64 8.20 6.75 7.77
CA VAL A 64 7.65 5.39 7.68
C VAL A 64 6.46 5.25 8.62
N THR A 65 5.32 4.85 8.07
CA THR A 65 4.10 4.53 8.83
C THR A 65 3.83 3.03 8.77
N ALA A 66 3.62 2.41 9.93
CA ALA A 66 3.28 1.00 10.04
C ALA A 66 2.34 0.72 11.22
N VAL A 67 1.61 -0.39 11.14
CA VAL A 67 0.87 -0.90 12.30
C VAL A 67 1.89 -1.49 13.27
N SER A 68 1.96 -0.94 14.48
CA SER A 68 2.85 -1.43 15.52
C SER A 68 2.42 -2.82 16.02
N ARG A 69 3.36 -3.56 16.62
CA ARG A 69 3.04 -4.88 17.18
C ARG A 69 2.11 -4.73 18.39
N GLY A 70 0.87 -5.18 18.24
CA GLY A 70 -0.11 -5.23 19.32
C GLY A 70 0.36 -6.10 20.49
N LYS A 71 0.01 -5.71 21.72
CA LYS A 71 0.38 -6.41 22.97
C LYS A 71 -0.81 -7.05 23.69
N GLY A 72 -1.98 -7.07 23.06
CA GLY A 72 -3.23 -7.53 23.68
C GLY A 72 -3.75 -6.54 24.74
N PHE A 73 -4.58 -7.05 25.66
CA PHE A 73 -4.98 -6.28 26.84
C PHE A 73 -3.75 -5.97 27.71
N ALA A 74 -3.48 -4.69 27.96
CA ALA A 74 -2.33 -4.23 28.73
C ALA A 74 -2.81 -3.49 29.97
N GLY A 75 -2.27 -3.85 31.14
CA GLY A 75 -2.51 -3.12 32.39
C GLY A 75 -1.94 -1.70 32.36
N VAL A 76 -2.39 -0.85 33.29
CA VAL A 76 -2.10 0.60 33.31
C VAL A 76 -0.60 0.90 33.19
N MET A 77 0.23 0.24 34.00
CA MET A 77 1.69 0.45 33.98
C MET A 77 2.34 0.12 32.64
N LYS A 78 1.86 -0.91 31.94
CA LYS A 78 2.41 -1.31 30.64
C LYS A 78 1.93 -0.43 29.48
N ARG A 79 0.75 0.19 29.64
CA ARG A 79 0.12 1.00 28.59
C ARG A 79 0.51 2.48 28.67
N HIS A 80 0.78 2.98 29.88
CA HIS A 80 0.96 4.41 30.15
C HIS A 80 2.24 4.75 30.92
N GLY A 81 2.92 3.76 31.51
CA GLY A 81 4.24 3.92 32.11
C GLY A 81 5.33 3.58 31.11
#